data_AF-A0A6P1TMJ6-F1
#
_entry.id   AF-A0A6P1TMJ6-F1
#
_cell.length_a   1.000
_cell.length_b   1.000
_cell.length_c   1.000
_cell.angle_alpha   90.00
_cell.angle_beta   90.00
_cell.angle_gamma   90.00
#
_symmetry.space_group_name_H-M   'P 1'
#
loop_
_entity.id
_entity.type
_entity.pdbx_description
1 polymer ?
#
loop_
_entity_poly.entity_id
_entity_poly.type
_entity_poly.pdbx_seq_one_letter_code
_entity_poly.pdbx_strand_id
1 'polypeptide(L)'
;MRVFGKVDGVDVIFQQKEGGRWEVPVPLDTDGEYVVEIMAEDEAGNIAYMAKMLFIVNRNQLSAYMVPYSYLAQLQDSYNAYLTTDTYTVELLR
;
A
#
# COMPACT_ATOMS: atom_id res chain seq x y z
N MET A 1 11.94 10.67 4.86
CA MET A 1 11.42 9.39 4.32
C MET A 1 10.36 9.68 3.27
N ARG A 2 10.47 9.04 2.10
CA ARG A 2 9.52 9.14 0.99
C ARG A 2 8.77 7.82 0.86
N VAL A 3 7.45 7.87 0.69
CA VAL A 3 6.62 6.69 0.44
C VAL A 3 6.01 6.82 -0.96
N PHE A 4 6.16 5.79 -1.77
CA PHE A 4 5.74 5.77 -3.17
C PHE A 4 5.28 4.37 -3.53
N GLY A 5 4.61 4.24 -4.66
CA GLY A 5 3.91 3.02 -4.98
C GLY A 5 3.37 2.95 -6.38
N LYS A 6 2.59 1.91 -6.62
CA LYS A 6 1.75 1.79 -7.81
C LYS A 6 0.31 1.53 -7.40
N VAL A 7 -0.64 2.13 -8.10
CA VAL A 7 -2.07 1.82 -8.01
C VAL A 7 -2.52 1.45 -9.43
N ASP A 8 -2.92 0.20 -9.61
CA ASP A 8 -3.26 -0.38 -10.93
C ASP A 8 -2.15 -0.17 -11.96
N GLY A 9 -0.91 -0.29 -11.49
CA GLY A 9 0.30 -0.08 -12.29
C GLY A 9 0.72 1.38 -12.48
N VAL A 10 -0.13 2.35 -12.13
CA VAL A 10 0.17 3.79 -12.20
C VAL A 10 1.03 4.22 -11.03
N ASP A 11 2.15 4.88 -11.30
CA ASP A 11 3.03 5.40 -10.26
C ASP A 11 2.36 6.48 -9.41
N VAL A 12 2.48 6.34 -8.09
CA VAL A 12 1.93 7.30 -7.13
C VAL A 12 2.94 7.66 -6.04
N ILE A 13 2.80 8.87 -5.51
CA ILE A 13 3.58 9.37 -4.37
C ILE A 13 2.62 9.63 -3.23
N PHE A 14 2.90 9.05 -2.07
CA PHE A 14 2.10 9.22 -0.88
C PHE A 14 2.50 10.50 -0.16
N GLN A 15 1.50 11.27 0.26
CA GLN A 15 1.69 12.45 1.08
C GLN A 15 1.72 12.04 2.56
N GLN A 16 2.80 12.40 3.24
CA GLN A 16 2.87 12.21 4.68
C GLN A 16 1.86 13.15 5.37
N LYS A 17 1.11 12.59 6.31
CA LYS A 17 0.16 13.28 7.18
C LYS A 17 0.59 13.14 8.63
N GLU A 18 -0.10 13.85 9.52
CA GLU A 18 0.15 13.77 10.96
C GLU A 18 -0.11 12.37 11.52
N GLY A 19 0.58 12.03 12.60
CA GLY A 19 0.41 10.75 13.29
C GLY A 19 0.96 9.54 12.53
N GLY A 20 1.95 9.73 11.65
CA GLY A 20 2.58 8.62 10.91
C GLY A 20 1.65 7.99 9.88
N ARG A 21 0.75 8.78 9.28
CA ARG A 21 -0.13 8.34 8.19
C ARG A 21 0.39 8.82 6.84
N TRP A 22 0.06 8.06 5.81
CA TRP A 22 0.36 8.37 4.42
C TRP A 22 -0.91 8.25 3.59
N GLU A 23 -1.17 9.25 2.75
CA GLU A 23 -2.38 9.31 1.93
C GLU A 23 -2.04 9.54 0.46
N VAL A 24 -2.83 8.95 -0.42
CA VAL A 24 -2.69 9.11 -1.87
C VAL A 24 -4.09 9.18 -2.49
N PRO A 25 -4.35 10.12 -3.41
CA PRO A 25 -5.57 10.10 -4.19
C PRO A 25 -5.52 8.92 -5.17
N VAL A 26 -6.53 8.05 -5.11
CA VAL A 26 -6.69 6.93 -6.04
C VAL A 26 -7.74 7.32 -7.09
N PRO A 27 -7.43 7.20 -8.41
CA PRO A 27 -8.43 7.39 -9.46
C PRO A 27 -9.61 6.45 -9.25
N LEU A 28 -10.82 6.85 -9.63
CA LEU A 28 -11.97 5.95 -9.57
C LEU A 28 -11.86 4.89 -10.68
N ASP A 29 -11.76 3.61 -10.31
CA ASP A 29 -11.91 2.49 -11.23
C ASP A 29 -13.40 2.11 -11.39
N THR A 30 -13.74 1.66 -12.59
CA THR A 30 -15.04 1.17 -13.02
C THR A 30 -15.45 -0.14 -12.36
N ASP A 31 -14.52 -1.04 -12.05
CA ASP A 31 -14.79 -2.28 -11.31
C ASP A 31 -14.69 -2.09 -9.78
N GLY A 32 -14.03 -1.02 -9.34
CA GLY A 32 -13.80 -0.71 -7.93
C GLY A 32 -12.70 -1.57 -7.30
N GLU A 33 -11.89 -2.24 -8.11
CA GLU A 33 -10.74 -3.04 -7.69
C GLU A 33 -9.46 -2.21 -7.84
N TYR A 34 -8.59 -2.21 -6.83
CA TYR A 34 -7.35 -1.45 -6.84
C TYR A 34 -6.20 -2.31 -6.32
N VAL A 35 -5.24 -2.61 -7.19
CA VAL A 35 -4.00 -3.27 -6.80
C VAL A 35 -2.99 -2.21 -6.40
N VAL A 36 -2.70 -2.13 -5.11
CA VAL A 36 -1.81 -1.13 -4.52
C VAL A 36 -0.50 -1.79 -4.11
N GLU A 37 0.62 -1.23 -4.56
CA GLU A 37 2.00 -1.60 -4.18
C GLU A 37 2.62 -0.41 -3.44
N ILE A 38 3.29 -0.67 -2.32
CA ILE A 38 3.86 0.38 -1.46
C ILE A 38 5.33 0.09 -1.16
N MET A 39 6.17 1.11 -1.35
CA MET A 39 7.59 1.13 -1.02
C MET A 39 7.93 2.40 -0.23
N ALA A 40 8.96 2.31 0.61
CA ALA A 40 9.49 3.45 1.34
C ALA A 40 11.00 3.60 1.09
N GLU A 41 11.43 4.85 0.94
CA GLU A 41 12.82 5.25 0.78
C GLU A 41 13.25 6.12 1.97
N ASP A 42 14.33 5.72 2.63
CA ASP A 42 14.93 6.50 3.72
C ASP A 42 15.83 7.64 3.21
N GLU A 43 16.41 8.43 4.09
CA GLU A 43 17.27 9.57 3.71
C GLU A 43 18.61 9.15 3.11
N ALA A 44 19.02 7.89 3.32
CA ALA A 44 20.22 7.32 2.73
C ALA A 44 19.96 6.71 1.34
N GLY A 45 18.69 6.70 0.87
CA GLY A 45 18.28 6.13 -0.40
C GLY A 45 18.01 4.63 -0.36
N ASN A 46 17.94 4.02 0.82
CA ASN A 46 17.58 2.61 0.94
C ASN A 46 16.08 2.45 0.70
N ILE A 47 15.71 1.50 -0.16
CA ILE A 47 14.31 1.22 -0.51
C ILE A 47 13.88 -0.09 0.16
N ALA A 48 12.81 -0.01 0.94
CA ALA A 48 12.13 -1.16 1.52
C ALA A 48 10.75 -1.34 0.88
N TYR A 49 10.45 -2.58 0.48
CA TYR A 49 9.11 -2.96 0.07
C TYR A 49 8.22 -3.16 1.30
N MET A 50 7.03 -2.54 1.31
CA MET A 50 6.11 -2.59 2.45
C MET A 50 5.01 -3.64 2.23
N ALA A 51 4.21 -3.47 1.18
CA ALA A 51 3.02 -4.30 0.95
C ALA A 51 2.54 -4.27 -0.51
N LYS A 52 1.81 -5.33 -0.89
CA LYS A 52 0.92 -5.35 -2.07
C LYS A 52 -0.44 -5.90 -1.69
N MET A 53 -1.47 -5.15 -2.04
CA MET A 53 -2.82 -5.37 -1.54
C MET A 53 -3.83 -5.11 -2.66
N LEU A 54 -4.88 -5.92 -2.72
CA LEU A 54 -6.05 -5.64 -3.54
C LEU A 54 -7.13 -5.04 -2.66
N PHE A 55 -7.55 -3.81 -2.97
CA PHE A 55 -8.70 -3.16 -2.37
C PHE A 55 -9.90 -3.31 -3.28
N ILE A 56 -11.06 -3.69 -2.74
CA ILE A 56 -12.30 -3.84 -3.49
C ILE A 56 -13.34 -2.93 -2.86
N VAL A 57 -13.85 -1.97 -3.61
CA VAL A 57 -14.88 -1.02 -3.21
C VAL A 57 -16.19 -1.37 -3.91
N ASN A 58 -17.07 -2.09 -3.20
CA ASN A 58 -18.37 -2.47 -3.75
C ASN A 58 -19.40 -1.37 -3.52
N ARG A 59 -19.68 -0.61 -4.58
CA ARG A 59 -20.64 0.51 -4.55
C ARG A 59 -22.09 0.08 -4.28
N ASN A 60 -22.45 -1.15 -4.65
CA ASN A 60 -23.81 -1.68 -4.46
C ASN A 60 -24.05 -2.17 -3.02
N GLN A 61 -22.99 -2.60 -2.33
CA GLN A 61 -23.06 -3.15 -0.98
C GLN A 61 -22.51 -2.19 0.09
N LEU A 62 -21.97 -1.02 -0.30
CA LEU A 62 -21.29 -0.07 0.58
C LEU A 62 -20.24 -0.76 1.46
N SER A 63 -19.54 -1.74 0.89
CA SER A 63 -18.53 -2.53 1.58
C SER A 63 -17.16 -2.33 0.91
N ALA A 64 -16.13 -2.37 1.74
CA ALA A 64 -14.76 -2.35 1.28
C ALA A 64 -14.04 -3.60 1.82
N TYR A 65 -13.30 -4.28 0.95
CA TYR A 65 -12.52 -5.47 1.28
C TYR A 65 -11.07 -5.24 0.90
N MET A 66 -10.18 -5.98 1.56
CA MET A 66 -8.77 -5.87 1.29
C MET A 66 -8.11 -7.23 1.47
N VAL A 67 -7.39 -7.64 0.43
CA VAL A 67 -6.78 -8.96 0.32
C VAL A 67 -5.28 -8.79 0.19
N PRO A 68 -4.47 -9.29 1.14
CA PRO A 68 -3.02 -9.25 1.01
C PRO A 68 -2.58 -10.20 -0.11
N TYR A 69 -1.70 -9.74 -0.99
CA TYR A 69 -1.05 -10.64 -1.95
C TYR A 69 0.14 -11.30 -1.26
N SER A 70 0.20 -12.63 -1.33
CA SER A 70 1.38 -13.39 -0.92
C SER A 70 2.57 -12.94 -1.75
N TYR A 71 3.66 -12.53 -1.09
CA TYR A 71 4.89 -12.19 -1.78
C TYR A 71 6.09 -12.90 -1.15
N LEU A 72 7.10 -13.14 -1.98
CA LEU A 72 8.40 -13.65 -1.60
C LEU A 72 9.37 -12.47 -1.60
N ALA A 73 9.79 -12.00 -0.42
CA ALA A 73 10.93 -11.09 -0.32
C ALA A 73 12.22 -11.92 -0.36
N GLN A 74 13.10 -11.62 -1.31
CA GLN A 74 14.45 -12.17 -1.33
C GLN A 74 15.41 -11.06 -0.91
N LEU A 75 16.14 -11.30 0.17
CA LEU A 75 16.98 -10.30 0.80
C LEU A 75 18.32 -10.25 0.06
N GLN A 76 18.68 -9.07 -0.47
CA GLN A 76 19.98 -8.84 -1.11
C GLN A 76 20.96 -8.30 -0.06
N ASP A 77 21.67 -9.23 0.58
CA ASP A 77 22.77 -9.10 1.57
C ASP A 77 22.59 -8.25 2.85
N SER A 78 23.09 -8.81 3.97
CA SER A 78 23.41 -8.20 5.28
C SER A 78 22.33 -7.50 6.13
N TYR A 79 21.05 -7.49 5.72
CA TYR A 79 19.96 -6.97 6.57
C TYR A 79 19.06 -8.08 7.13
N ASN A 80 18.45 -7.84 8.29
CA ASN A 80 17.38 -8.69 8.82
C ASN A 80 16.03 -8.14 8.34
N ALA A 81 15.22 -8.95 7.66
CA ALA A 81 13.82 -8.63 7.38
C ALA A 81 12.92 -9.38 8.36
N TYR A 82 11.97 -8.65 8.95
CA TYR A 82 10.92 -9.21 9.79
C TYR A 82 9.61 -9.09 9.02
N LEU A 83 8.96 -10.22 8.74
CA LEU A 83 7.63 -10.21 8.15
C LEU A 83 6.62 -9.96 9.27
N THR A 84 6.23 -8.70 9.45
CA THR A 84 5.16 -8.35 10.39
C THR A 84 3.84 -8.49 9.66
N THR A 85 3.03 -9.49 10.04
CA THR A 85 1.63 -9.56 9.60
C THR A 85 0.82 -8.61 10.47
N ASP A 86 0.84 -7.31 10.13
CA ASP A 86 -0.01 -6.34 10.82
C ASP A 86 -1.48 -6.55 10.44
N THR A 87 -2.36 -6.27 11.40
CA THR A 87 -3.80 -6.17 11.16
C THR A 87 -4.08 -4.89 10.41
N TYR A 88 -4.37 -5.00 9.13
CA TYR A 88 -4.78 -3.87 8.30
C TYR A 88 -6.29 -3.61 8.49
N THR A 89 -6.69 -2.35 8.66
CA THR A 89 -8.09 -1.92 8.76
C THR A 89 -8.48 -1.07 7.54
N VAL A 90 -9.70 -1.29 7.05
CA VAL A 90 -10.31 -0.46 5.99
C VAL A 90 -11.50 0.28 6.59
N GLU A 91 -11.48 1.60 6.51
CA GLU A 91 -12.58 2.46 6.97
C GLU A 91 -13.13 3.26 5.78
N LEU A 92 -14.44 3.18 5.57
CA LEU A 92 -15.14 4.04 4.63
C LEU A 92 -15.42 5.37 5.30
N LEU A 93 -14.64 6.40 4.95
CA LEU A 93 -14.86 7.77 5.41
C LEU A 93 -16.00 8.42 4.59
N ARG A 94 -16.91 9.10 5.27
CA ARG A 94 -18.06 9.81 4.69
C ARG A 94 -17.80 11.29 4.52
#